data_AF-A0A5K1E305-F1
#
_entry.id   AF-A0A5K1E305-F1
#
_cell.length_a   1.000
_cell.length_b   1.000
_cell.length_c   1.000
_cell.angle_alpha   90.00
_cell.angle_beta   90.00
_cell.angle_gamma   90.00
#
_symmetry.space_group_name_H-M   'P 1'
#
loop_
_entity.id
_entity.type
_entity.pdbx_description
1 polymer ?
#
loop_
_entity_poly.entity_id
_entity_poly.type
_entity_poly.pdbx_seq_one_letter_code
_entity_poly.pdbx_strand_id
1 'polypeptide(L)' 'EVGKRQNRKLIKIDAHGGHGGTFWDDGAFTGIREITLVYDHCIDSIRIEYDLNGKPVLAEKHGGAGGQLIAH' A
#
# COMPACT_ATOMS: atom_id res chain seq x y z
N GLU A 1 9.12 -23.05 28.96
CA GLU A 1 8.17 -21.93 29.05
C GLU A 1 7.81 -21.52 27.62
N VAL A 2 6.59 -21.81 27.15
CA VAL A 2 6.16 -21.47 25.78
C VAL A 2 5.87 -19.97 25.77
N GLY A 3 6.75 -19.20 25.11
CA GLY A 3 6.64 -17.74 25.03
C GLY A 3 5.28 -17.32 24.49
N LYS A 4 4.56 -16.50 25.27
CA LYS A 4 3.30 -15.88 24.85
C LYS A 4 3.53 -15.14 23.52
N ARG A 5 2.90 -15.63 22.44
CA ARG A 5 2.82 -14.92 21.16
C ARG A 5 2.16 -13.57 21.41
N GLN A 6 2.94 -12.49 21.35
CA GLN A 6 2.38 -11.15 21.43
C GLN A 6 1.45 -10.95 20.23
N ASN A 7 0.15 -10.80 20.49
CA ASN A 7 -0.80 -10.33 19.48
C ASN A 7 -0.44 -8.88 19.17
N ARG A 8 0.34 -8.66 18.10
CA ARG A 8 0.56 -7.33 17.56
C ARG A 8 -0.79 -6.80 17.08
N LYS A 9 -1.39 -5.87 17.83
CA LYS A 9 -2.57 -5.14 17.40
C LYS A 9 -2.12 -4.15 16.34
N LEU A 10 -2.55 -4.36 15.11
CA LEU A 10 -2.36 -3.39 14.04
C LEU A 10 -3.30 -2.21 14.28
N ILE A 11 -2.77 -1.00 14.16
CA ILE A 11 -3.57 0.23 14.18
C ILE A 11 -3.90 0.55 12.74
N LYS A 12 -5.19 0.52 12.40
CA LYS A 12 -5.71 0.99 11.12
C LYS A 12 -6.33 2.36 11.35
N ILE A 13 -5.96 3.31 10.51
CA ILE A 13 -6.59 4.64 10.46
C ILE A 13 -7.59 4.69 9.31
N ASP A 14 -8.62 5.51 9.44
CA ASP A 14 -9.63 5.66 8.40
C ASP A 14 -9.04 6.35 7.16
N ALA A 15 -9.56 5.98 5.98
CA ALA A 15 -9.16 6.60 4.73
C ALA A 15 -9.58 8.08 4.70
N HIS A 16 -8.73 8.93 4.14
CA HIS A 16 -9.03 10.35 3.94
C HIS A 16 -9.32 10.61 2.46
N GLY A 17 -10.51 11.10 2.13
CA GLY A 17 -10.91 11.38 0.75
C GLY A 17 -12.43 11.27 0.55
N GLY A 18 -12.84 11.19 -0.72
CA GLY A 18 -14.24 10.96 -1.10
C GLY A 18 -14.67 9.49 -1.02
N HIS A 19 -15.96 9.24 -1.25
CA HIS A 19 -16.57 7.89 -1.20
C HIS A 19 -16.63 7.19 -2.58
N GLY A 20 -15.97 7.73 -3.60
CA GLY A 20 -15.98 7.19 -4.95
C GLY A 20 -14.89 6.13 -5.18
N GLY A 21 -14.95 5.46 -6.33
CA GLY A 21 -13.96 4.47 -6.76
C GLY A 21 -14.19 3.06 -6.18
N THR A 22 -13.17 2.20 -6.31
CA THR A 22 -13.17 0.83 -5.80
C THR A 22 -12.35 0.76 -4.51
N PHE A 23 -12.92 0.19 -3.46
CA PHE A 23 -12.21 -0.04 -2.19
C PHE A 23 -11.08 -1.08 -2.36
N TRP A 24 -9.96 -0.86 -1.69
CA TRP A 24 -8.84 -1.79 -1.62
C TRP A 24 -8.15 -1.72 -0.25
N ASP A 25 -7.51 -2.84 0.13
CA ASP A 25 -6.68 -2.99 1.33
C ASP A 25 -5.67 -4.12 1.06
N ASP A 26 -4.40 -3.79 0.91
CA ASP A 26 -3.34 -4.79 0.65
C ASP A 26 -3.03 -5.65 1.89
N GLY A 27 -3.57 -5.29 3.06
CA GLY A 27 -3.30 -5.94 4.33
C GLY A 27 -2.05 -5.39 5.02
N ALA A 28 -1.41 -6.23 5.83
CA ALA A 28 -0.33 -5.82 6.72
C ALA A 28 0.99 -6.50 6.38
N PHE A 29 2.06 -5.69 6.37
CA PHE A 29 3.41 -6.09 5.99
C PHE A 29 4.41 -5.66 7.08
N THR A 30 5.64 -6.16 7.01
CA THR A 30 6.69 -5.80 7.98
C THR A 30 7.37 -4.48 7.66
N GLY A 31 7.25 -4.01 6.42
CA GLY A 31 7.72 -2.70 6.00
C GLY A 31 7.30 -2.33 4.59
N ILE A 32 7.73 -1.15 4.14
CA ILE A 32 7.58 -0.67 2.76
C ILE A 32 8.99 -0.57 2.17
N ARG A 33 9.14 -1.00 0.92
CA ARG A 33 10.41 -0.92 0.17
C ARG A 33 10.37 0.19 -0.88
N GLU A 34 9.29 0.24 -1.66
CA GLU A 34 9.12 1.22 -2.74
C GLU A 34 7.64 1.62 -2.84
N ILE A 35 7.40 2.89 -3.17
CA ILE A 35 6.09 3.42 -3.53
C ILE A 35 6.19 3.99 -4.94
N THR A 36 5.46 3.41 -5.88
CA THR A 36 5.34 3.92 -7.25
C THR A 36 4.04 4.68 -7.41
N LEU A 37 4.10 5.92 -7.88
CA LEU A 37 2.94 6.76 -8.17
C LEU A 37 2.89 7.08 -9.67
N VAL A 38 1.67 7.18 -10.20
CA VAL A 38 1.38 7.85 -11.47
C VAL A 38 0.45 9.01 -11.15
N TYR A 39 0.79 10.20 -11.64
CA TYR A 39 0.04 11.42 -11.33
C TYR A 39 0.15 12.44 -12.46
N ASP A 40 -0.76 13.42 -12.41
CA ASP A 40 -0.64 14.71 -13.08
C ASP A 40 -1.26 15.78 -12.15
N HIS A 41 -2.49 16.22 -12.41
CA HIS A 41 -3.24 17.11 -11.51
C HIS A 41 -3.68 16.42 -10.20
N CYS A 42 -3.82 15.11 -10.23
CA CYS A 42 -4.12 14.27 -9.07
C CYS A 42 -3.36 12.93 -9.18
N ILE A 43 -3.39 12.13 -8.12
CA ILE A 43 -2.86 10.76 -8.15
C ILE A 43 -3.80 9.90 -8.99
N ASP A 44 -3.30 9.37 -10.09
CA ASP A 44 -4.02 8.45 -10.97
C ASP A 44 -3.92 7.01 -10.48
N SER A 45 -2.73 6.58 -10.05
CA SER A 45 -2.52 5.26 -9.48
C SER A 45 -1.36 5.19 -8.50
N ILE A 46 -1.43 4.19 -7.63
CA ILE A 46 -0.40 3.84 -6.65
C ILE A 46 -0.11 2.33 -6.72
N ARG A 47 1.15 1.97 -6.54
CA ARG A 47 1.58 0.59 -6.31
C ARG A 47 2.67 0.58 -5.26
N ILE A 48 2.66 -0.41 -4.39
CA ILE A 48 3.64 -0.53 -3.31
C ILE A 48 4.36 -1.87 -3.46
N GLU A 49 5.69 -1.83 -3.35
CA GLU A 49 6.48 -3.01 -3.01
C GLU A 49 6.67 -3.04 -1.49
N TYR A 50 6.12 -4.06 -0.85
CA TYR A 50 6.22 -4.26 0.58
C TYR A 50 7.42 -5.15 0.95
N ASP A 51 7.89 -5.00 2.19
CA ASP A 51 8.71 -6.00 2.84
C ASP A 51 7.84 -6.97 3.64
N LEU A 52 8.06 -8.26 3.44
CA LEU A 52 7.51 -9.31 4.29
C LEU A 52 8.63 -10.21 4.82
N ASN A 53 9.06 -9.93 6.05
CA ASN A 53 10.16 -10.61 6.74
C ASN A 53 11.45 -10.65 5.91
N GLY A 54 11.85 -9.51 5.33
CA GLY A 54 13.06 -9.41 4.51
C GLY A 54 12.89 -9.87 3.05
N LYS A 55 11.68 -10.20 2.60
CA LYS A 55 11.39 -10.56 1.20
C LYS A 55 10.50 -9.51 0.51
N PRO A 56 10.74 -9.18 -0.78
CA PRO A 56 9.89 -8.26 -1.52
C PRO A 56 8.54 -8.91 -1.85
N VAL A 57 7.46 -8.14 -1.73
CA VAL A 57 6.12 -8.51 -2.19
C VAL A 57 5.54 -7.35 -2.98
N LEU A 58 5.40 -7.53 -4.29
CA LEU A 58 4.80 -6.53 -5.16
C LEU A 58 3.28 -6.63 -5.10
N ALA A 59 2.61 -5.54 -4.70
CA ALA A 59 1.16 -5.48 -4.61
C ALA A 59 0.48 -5.28 -5.97
N GLU A 60 -0.85 -5.33 -5.99
CA GLU A 60 -1.62 -4.89 -7.15
C GLU A 60 -1.50 -3.38 -7.35
N LYS A 61 -1.67 -2.92 -8.59
CA LYS A 61 -1.75 -1.47 -8.87
C LYS A 61 -3.16 -0.99 -8.57
N HIS A 62 -3.31 0.04 -7.75
CA HIS A 62 -4.59 0.66 -7.43
C HIS A 62 -4.75 1.97 -8.19
N GLY A 63 -5.86 2.12 -8.90
CA GLY A 63 -6.15 3.31 -9.71
C GLY A 63 -6.08 3.07 -11.22
N GLY A 64 -6.24 4.15 -11.98
CA GLY A 64 -6.47 4.12 -13.42
C GLY A 64 -5.21 4.05 -14.28
N ALA A 65 -5.39 4.27 -15.58
CA ALA A 65 -4.31 4.42 -16.56
C ALA A 65 -4.10 5.89 -16.99
N GLY A 66 -4.63 6.84 -16.20
CA GLY A 66 -4.37 8.28 -16.39
C GLY A 66 -2.96 8.68 -15.96
N GLY A 67 -2.63 9.95 -16.20
CA GLY A 67 -1.36 10.57 -15.79
C GLY A 67 -0.15 10.23 -16.67
N GLN A 68 1.00 10.81 -16.35
CA GLN A 68 2.29 10.42 -16.92
C GLN A 68 3.12 9.66 -15.87
N LEU A 69 3.76 8.57 -16.30
CA LEU A 69 4.66 7.81 -15.44
C LEU A 69 5.92 8.64 -15.20
N ILE A 70 6.13 9.10 -13.97
CA ILE A 70 7.41 9.64 -13.52
C ILE A 70 7.95 8.68 -12.47
N ALA A 71 8.89 7.82 -12.87
CA ALA A 71 9.68 7.03 -11.92
C ALA A 71 10.73 7.96 -11.29
N HIS A 72 10.75 8.04 -9.96
CA HIS A 72 11.84 8.66 -9.19
C HIS A 72 12.54 7.60 -8.36
#